data_AF-A0AAD3XKQ5-F1
#
_entry.id   AF-A0AAD3XKQ5-F1
#
_cell.length_a   1.000
_cell.length_b   1.000
_cell.length_c   1.000
_cell.angle_alpha   90.00
_cell.angle_beta   90.00
_cell.angle_gamma   90.00
#
_symmetry.space_group_name_H-M   'P 1'
#
loop_
_entity.id
_entity.type
_entity.pdbx_description
1 polymer ?
#
loop_
_entity_poly.entity_id
_entity_poly.type
_entity_poly.pdbx_seq_one_letter_code
_entity_poly.pdbx_strand_id
1 'polypeptide(L)'
;MMANMGYREGMGLGVYGQGMVDPISVKVLPAKQSLDHALQCSQKEGEEKESKKKHGRGGKRKRGKKFAEAARAANEEEELRPDVFSLINNQLAMHAESIGGGLVKKTVEEKKDDRRSLIAWEDEVKVLRIRVEKLEEMVDRNKKEKVVYDSAMRKLIETRKALAEAEAAHASASHALVNKDKEKRWLKF
;
A
#
# COMPACT_ATOMS: atom_id res chain seq x y z
N MET A 1 5.22 -6.74 39.00
CA MET A 1 5.11 -6.53 37.54
C MET A 1 4.39 -5.23 37.21
N MET A 2 3.19 -4.97 37.76
CA MET A 2 2.41 -3.74 37.50
C MET A 2 3.04 -2.45 38.04
N ALA A 3 3.78 -2.51 39.15
CA ALA A 3 4.47 -1.36 39.72
C ALA A 3 5.49 -0.72 38.73
N ASN A 4 6.17 -1.54 37.92
CA ASN A 4 7.15 -1.06 36.93
C ASN A 4 6.48 -0.32 35.75
N MET A 5 5.19 -0.54 35.55
CA MET A 5 4.37 0.14 34.54
C MET A 5 3.64 1.37 35.13
N GLY A 6 4.00 1.78 36.36
CA GLY A 6 3.44 2.96 37.02
C GLY A 6 2.10 2.73 37.71
N TYR A 7 1.78 1.50 38.15
CA TYR A 7 0.56 1.24 38.93
C TYR A 7 0.73 1.70 40.38
N ARG A 8 -0.23 2.51 40.88
CA ARG A 8 -0.37 2.86 42.30
C ARG A 8 -1.76 2.48 42.79
N GLU A 9 -1.88 2.01 44.03
CA GLU A 9 -3.21 1.69 44.57
C GLU A 9 -4.07 2.96 44.66
N GLY A 10 -5.28 2.92 44.06
CA GLY A 10 -6.19 4.07 43.99
C GLY A 10 -5.91 5.09 42.87
N MET A 11 -4.80 4.97 42.14
CA MET A 11 -4.49 5.79 40.96
C MET A 11 -4.05 4.85 39.83
N GLY A 12 -4.85 4.72 38.77
CA GLY A 12 -4.59 3.69 37.77
C GLY A 12 -3.24 3.84 37.03
N LEU A 13 -2.98 2.90 36.13
CA LEU A 13 -1.68 2.69 35.50
C LEU A 13 -1.13 3.98 34.80
N GLY A 14 0.07 4.42 35.17
CA GLY A 14 0.79 5.51 34.50
C GLY A 14 1.55 6.43 35.45
N VAL A 15 2.61 7.09 34.96
CA VAL A 15 3.52 7.94 35.77
C VAL A 15 2.79 9.08 36.50
N TYR A 16 1.73 9.61 35.89
CA TYR A 16 0.90 10.70 36.45
C TYR A 16 -0.40 10.21 37.11
N GLY A 17 -0.59 8.91 37.31
CA GLY A 17 -1.85 8.37 37.85
C GLY A 17 -3.06 8.62 36.95
N GLN A 18 -2.85 8.86 35.65
CA GLN A 18 -3.88 9.01 34.61
C GLN A 18 -4.56 7.69 34.25
N GLY A 19 -4.80 6.84 35.25
CA GLY A 19 -5.75 5.75 35.07
C GLY A 19 -7.12 6.31 34.73
N MET A 20 -7.87 5.61 33.88
CA MET A 20 -9.27 5.94 33.66
C MET A 20 -10.03 5.89 34.99
N VAL A 21 -10.47 7.06 35.46
CA VAL A 21 -11.31 7.22 36.66
C VAL A 21 -12.73 6.72 36.37
N ASP A 22 -13.20 6.96 35.13
CA ASP A 22 -14.51 6.53 34.68
C ASP A 22 -14.43 5.16 33.97
N PRO A 23 -15.23 4.16 34.39
CA PRO A 23 -15.24 2.87 33.74
C PRO A 23 -15.81 2.97 32.31
N ILE A 24 -15.18 2.28 31.35
CA ILE A 24 -15.73 2.13 30.00
C ILE A 24 -17.04 1.35 30.11
N SER A 25 -18.12 1.89 29.54
CA SER A 25 -19.38 1.16 29.43
C SER A 25 -19.22 -0.01 28.45
N VAL A 26 -19.38 -1.23 28.96
CA VAL A 26 -19.30 -2.45 28.15
C VAL A 26 -20.71 -2.91 27.79
N LYS A 27 -21.02 -3.03 26.49
CA LYS A 27 -22.27 -3.61 25.99
C LYS A 27 -22.02 -5.07 25.62
N VAL A 28 -22.57 -6.01 26.38
CA VAL A 28 -22.43 -7.45 26.09
C VAL A 28 -23.40 -7.82 24.95
N LEU A 29 -22.85 -8.37 23.87
CA LEU A 29 -23.66 -8.88 22.76
C LEU A 29 -24.19 -10.30 23.07
N PRO A 30 -25.37 -10.66 22.55
CA PRO A 30 -25.85 -12.04 22.54
C PRO A 30 -24.83 -13.02 21.95
N ALA A 31 -24.87 -14.26 22.41
CA ALA A 31 -24.00 -15.32 21.89
C ALA A 31 -24.16 -15.46 20.36
N LYS A 32 -23.03 -15.72 19.68
CA LYS A 32 -22.91 -15.87 18.21
C LYS A 32 -23.14 -14.57 17.39
N GLN A 33 -23.11 -13.40 18.01
CA GLN A 33 -23.10 -12.12 17.30
C GLN A 33 -21.67 -11.55 17.22
N SER A 34 -21.28 -11.05 16.05
CA SER A 34 -19.99 -10.40 15.82
C SER A 34 -20.02 -8.94 16.28
N LEU A 35 -18.85 -8.36 16.53
CA LEU A 35 -18.70 -6.93 16.82
C LEU A 35 -19.24 -6.04 15.69
N ASP A 36 -19.20 -6.54 14.45
CA ASP A 36 -19.76 -5.86 13.28
C ASP A 36 -21.27 -5.59 13.42
N HIS A 37 -22.00 -6.49 14.08
CA HIS A 37 -23.43 -6.28 14.39
C HIS A 37 -23.66 -5.10 15.34
N ALA A 38 -22.73 -4.85 16.28
CA ALA A 38 -22.83 -3.70 17.19
C ALA A 38 -22.68 -2.37 16.45
N LEU A 39 -21.74 -2.31 15.49
CA LEU A 39 -21.51 -1.13 14.66
C LEU A 39 -22.73 -0.81 13.81
N GLN A 40 -23.30 -1.83 13.14
CA GLN A 40 -24.51 -1.67 12.35
C GLN A 40 -25.74 -1.26 13.20
N CYS A 41 -25.87 -1.78 14.42
CA CYS A 41 -26.93 -1.35 15.34
C CYS A 41 -26.77 0.11 15.77
N SER A 42 -25.55 0.56 16.10
CA SER A 42 -25.31 1.97 16.46
C SER A 42 -25.60 2.95 15.32
N GLN A 43 -25.33 2.56 14.07
CA GLN A 43 -25.66 3.37 12.89
C GLN A 43 -27.17 3.43 12.65
N LYS A 44 -27.89 2.30 12.80
CA LYS A 44 -29.36 2.24 12.67
C LYS A 44 -30.09 2.97 13.79
N GLU A 45 -29.59 2.92 15.02
CA GLU A 45 -30.17 3.67 16.15
C GLU A 45 -30.05 5.20 15.96
N GLY A 46 -29.07 5.66 15.16
CA GLY A 46 -28.95 7.07 14.76
C GLY A 46 -29.93 7.51 13.66
N GLU A 47 -30.48 6.57 12.87
CA GLU A 47 -31.30 6.86 11.68
C GLU A 47 -32.78 6.44 11.79
N GLU A 48 -33.19 5.71 12.82
CA GLU A 48 -34.58 5.23 12.94
C GLU A 48 -35.37 5.89 14.09
N LYS A 49 -35.87 7.11 13.83
CA LYS A 49 -37.16 7.58 14.36
C LYS A 49 -38.15 7.82 13.23
N GLU A 50 -38.44 6.79 12.43
CA GLU A 50 -39.61 6.83 11.54
C GLU A 50 -40.56 5.67 11.78
N SER A 51 -41.81 6.07 12.03
CA SER A 51 -42.97 5.28 12.38
C SER A 51 -43.16 4.03 11.52
N LYS A 52 -43.28 2.86 12.17
CA LYS A 52 -43.71 1.61 11.55
C LYS A 52 -45.18 1.70 11.10
N LYS A 53 -45.43 2.24 9.90
CA LYS A 53 -46.73 2.14 9.23
C LYS A 53 -46.90 0.73 8.66
N LYS A 54 -47.94 0.03 9.12
CA LYS A 54 -48.33 -1.30 8.62
C LYS A 54 -48.86 -1.18 7.19
N HIS A 55 -48.01 -1.39 6.18
CA HIS A 55 -48.45 -1.48 4.78
C HIS A 55 -48.67 -2.93 4.32
N GLY A 56 -49.92 -3.22 3.96
CA GLY A 56 -50.37 -4.13 2.89
C GLY A 56 -49.77 -5.54 2.81
N ARG A 57 -50.57 -6.56 3.15
CA ARG A 57 -50.34 -7.96 2.75
C ARG A 57 -50.45 -8.07 1.23
N GLY A 58 -49.35 -7.87 0.52
CA GLY A 58 -49.28 -8.13 -0.91
C GLY A 58 -48.06 -7.47 -1.55
N GLY A 59 -47.15 -8.26 -2.11
CA GLY A 59 -46.02 -7.74 -2.91
C GLY A 59 -44.63 -7.88 -2.28
N LYS A 60 -44.50 -8.46 -1.07
CA LYS A 60 -43.18 -8.71 -0.43
C LYS A 60 -42.22 -9.48 -1.37
N ARG A 61 -42.70 -10.50 -2.08
CA ARG A 61 -41.89 -11.25 -3.05
C ARG A 61 -41.43 -10.40 -4.24
N LYS A 62 -42.29 -9.55 -4.82
CA LYS A 62 -41.91 -8.69 -5.95
C LYS A 62 -40.96 -7.56 -5.52
N ARG A 63 -41.17 -6.96 -4.34
CA ARG A 63 -40.25 -5.96 -3.78
C ARG A 63 -38.90 -6.59 -3.43
N GLY A 64 -38.91 -7.75 -2.77
CA GLY A 64 -37.69 -8.48 -2.44
C GLY A 64 -36.85 -8.85 -3.66
N LYS A 65 -37.49 -9.28 -4.77
CA LYS A 65 -36.76 -9.54 -6.02
C LYS A 65 -36.08 -8.29 -6.58
N LYS A 66 -36.76 -7.13 -6.56
CA LYS A 66 -36.18 -5.86 -7.01
C LYS A 66 -35.01 -5.38 -6.13
N PHE A 67 -35.14 -5.48 -4.81
CA PHE A 67 -34.06 -5.11 -3.89
C PHE A 67 -32.86 -6.05 -3.99
N ALA A 68 -33.10 -7.35 -4.19
CA ALA A 68 -32.01 -8.33 -4.38
C ALA A 68 -31.28 -8.11 -5.72
N GLU A 69 -32.00 -7.75 -6.78
CA GLU A 69 -31.42 -7.43 -8.09
C GLU A 69 -30.64 -6.11 -8.05
N ALA A 70 -31.16 -5.08 -7.36
CA ALA A 70 -30.42 -3.84 -7.14
C ALA A 70 -29.16 -4.04 -6.27
N ALA A 71 -29.21 -4.90 -5.26
CA ALA A 71 -28.05 -5.24 -4.44
C ALA A 71 -26.99 -6.02 -5.23
N ARG A 72 -27.39 -6.90 -6.14
CA ARG A 72 -26.45 -7.59 -7.04
C ARG A 72 -25.81 -6.63 -8.04
N ALA A 73 -26.59 -5.76 -8.66
CA ALA A 73 -26.05 -4.75 -9.58
C ALA A 73 -25.06 -3.79 -8.88
N ALA A 74 -25.34 -3.39 -7.64
CA ALA A 74 -24.42 -2.56 -6.85
C ALA A 74 -23.10 -3.29 -6.54
N ASN A 75 -23.15 -4.57 -6.18
CA ASN A 75 -21.97 -5.38 -5.94
C ASN A 75 -21.16 -5.63 -7.23
N GLU A 76 -21.83 -5.86 -8.37
CA GLU A 76 -21.19 -6.01 -9.68
C GLU A 76 -20.47 -4.70 -10.11
N GLU A 77 -21.05 -3.53 -9.84
CA GLU A 77 -20.38 -2.24 -10.06
C GLU A 77 -19.17 -2.04 -9.16
N GLU A 78 -19.19 -2.55 -7.92
CA GLU A 78 -18.04 -2.53 -7.02
C GLU A 78 -16.95 -3.54 -7.44
N GLU A 79 -17.31 -4.70 -7.97
CA GLU A 79 -16.37 -5.68 -8.54
C GLU A 79 -15.72 -5.20 -9.85
N LEU A 80 -16.40 -4.32 -10.61
CA LEU A 80 -15.84 -3.65 -11.79
C LEU A 80 -14.92 -2.48 -11.43
N ARG A 81 -14.94 -2.00 -10.18
CA ARG A 81 -13.94 -1.02 -9.75
C ARG A 81 -12.57 -1.71 -9.74
N PRO A 82 -11.52 -1.02 -10.23
CA PRO A 82 -10.19 -1.59 -10.23
C PRO A 82 -9.72 -1.84 -8.78
N ASP A 83 -9.89 -3.08 -8.32
CA ASP A 83 -9.43 -3.57 -7.02
C ASP A 83 -7.91 -3.76 -7.02
N VAL A 84 -7.27 -3.65 -5.86
CA VAL A 84 -5.83 -3.85 -5.67
C VAL A 84 -5.40 -5.22 -6.18
N PHE A 85 -6.23 -6.24 -6.01
CA PHE A 85 -5.96 -7.58 -6.55
C PHE A 85 -6.05 -7.64 -8.08
N SER A 86 -6.98 -6.89 -8.69
CA SER A 86 -7.05 -6.77 -10.16
C SER A 86 -5.79 -6.11 -10.72
N LEU A 87 -5.26 -5.08 -10.05
CA LEU A 87 -4.00 -4.42 -10.40
C LEU A 87 -2.81 -5.38 -10.30
N ILE A 88 -2.71 -6.13 -9.20
CA ILE A 88 -1.66 -7.13 -9.00
C ILE A 88 -1.73 -8.21 -10.08
N ASN A 89 -2.93 -8.73 -10.37
CA ASN A 89 -3.10 -9.77 -11.38
C ASN A 89 -2.73 -9.28 -12.78
N ASN A 90 -3.09 -8.03 -13.12
CA ASN A 90 -2.68 -7.41 -14.37
C ASN A 90 -1.16 -7.22 -14.45
N GLN A 91 -0.52 -6.76 -13.37
CA GLN A 91 0.94 -6.62 -13.32
C GLN A 91 1.65 -7.98 -13.45
N LEU A 92 1.15 -9.03 -12.78
CA LEU A 92 1.70 -10.38 -12.88
C LEU A 92 1.48 -10.98 -14.27
N ALA A 93 0.33 -10.74 -14.91
CA ALA A 93 0.07 -11.17 -16.28
C ALA A 93 1.01 -10.47 -17.29
N MET A 94 1.21 -9.16 -17.16
CA MET A 94 2.17 -8.40 -17.98
C MET A 94 3.63 -8.87 -17.79
N HIS A 95 3.99 -9.27 -16.58
CA HIS A 95 5.30 -9.87 -16.31
C HIS A 95 5.44 -11.29 -16.86
N ALA A 96 4.36 -12.09 -16.86
CA ALA A 96 4.37 -13.42 -17.47
C ALA A 96 4.52 -13.36 -19.00
N GLU A 97 3.87 -12.41 -19.67
CA GLU A 97 4.03 -12.20 -21.12
C GLU A 97 5.44 -11.73 -21.49
N SER A 98 6.06 -10.88 -20.67
CA SER A 98 7.44 -10.41 -20.91
C SER A 98 8.52 -11.46 -20.62
N ILE A 99 8.20 -12.53 -19.90
CA ILE A 99 9.11 -13.66 -19.63
C ILE A 99 8.89 -14.82 -20.63
N GLY A 100 7.71 -14.93 -21.26
CA GLY A 100 7.32 -16.08 -22.08
C GLY A 100 7.18 -15.86 -23.60
N GLY A 101 7.23 -14.63 -24.12
CA GLY A 101 6.94 -14.36 -25.54
C GLY A 101 7.86 -13.30 -26.15
N GLY A 102 8.62 -13.70 -27.17
CA GLY A 102 9.64 -12.87 -27.80
C GLY A 102 9.13 -11.62 -28.52
N LEU A 103 10.05 -10.66 -28.65
CA LEU A 103 10.20 -9.67 -29.71
C LEU A 103 8.89 -9.11 -30.30
N VAL A 104 8.29 -8.13 -29.62
CA VAL A 104 7.49 -7.10 -30.30
C VAL A 104 8.29 -5.80 -30.28
N LYS A 105 8.90 -5.49 -31.42
CA LYS A 105 9.41 -4.16 -31.76
C LYS A 105 8.25 -3.16 -31.63
N LYS A 106 8.19 -2.44 -30.50
CA LYS A 106 7.50 -1.14 -30.44
C LYS A 106 8.51 -0.07 -30.83
N THR A 107 8.27 0.45 -32.03
CA THR A 107 8.55 1.79 -32.52
C THR A 107 9.29 2.71 -31.55
N VAL A 108 10.42 3.21 -32.04
CA VAL A 108 11.16 4.37 -31.55
C VAL A 108 10.20 5.56 -31.43
N GLU A 109 9.57 5.72 -30.27
CA GLU A 109 9.27 7.05 -29.78
C GLU A 109 10.59 7.55 -29.21
N GLU A 110 11.08 8.66 -29.77
CA GLU A 110 12.11 9.46 -29.15
C GLU A 110 11.64 9.77 -27.72
N LYS A 111 12.13 8.97 -26.76
CA LYS A 111 12.08 9.34 -25.36
C LYS A 111 12.82 10.65 -25.31
N LYS A 112 12.06 11.75 -25.27
CA LYS A 112 12.59 13.00 -24.79
C LYS A 112 13.03 12.64 -23.38
N ASP A 113 14.34 12.57 -23.20
CA ASP A 113 14.96 12.47 -21.89
C ASP A 113 14.61 13.77 -21.16
N ASP A 114 13.35 13.94 -20.79
CA ASP A 114 12.87 15.19 -20.21
C ASP A 114 13.54 15.34 -18.86
N ARG A 115 13.84 16.56 -18.41
CA ARG A 115 14.47 16.81 -17.09
C ARG A 115 13.75 16.10 -15.92
N ARG A 116 12.48 15.73 -16.11
CA ARG A 116 11.68 14.90 -15.19
C ARG A 116 12.18 13.46 -15.06
N SER A 117 12.71 12.85 -16.13
CA SER A 117 13.31 11.53 -16.07
C SER A 117 14.59 11.54 -15.23
N LEU A 118 15.42 12.58 -15.34
CA LEU A 118 16.60 12.75 -14.45
C LEU A 118 16.20 12.77 -12.97
N ILE A 119 15.14 13.49 -12.61
CA ILE A 119 14.63 13.53 -11.22
C ILE A 119 14.16 12.14 -10.78
N ALA A 120 13.48 11.38 -11.65
CA ALA A 120 13.09 10.01 -11.33
C ALA A 120 14.31 9.10 -11.08
N TRP A 121 15.37 9.22 -11.88
CA TRP A 121 16.64 8.50 -11.66
C TRP A 121 17.30 8.88 -10.33
N GLU A 122 17.27 10.16 -9.94
CA GLU A 122 17.79 10.59 -8.63
C GLU A 122 17.02 9.95 -7.47
N ASP A 123 15.70 9.85 -7.58
CA ASP A 123 14.88 9.21 -6.55
C ASP A 123 15.12 7.69 -6.50
N GLU A 124 15.31 7.03 -7.64
CA GLU A 124 15.73 5.63 -7.70
C GLU A 124 17.08 5.39 -7.01
N VAL A 125 18.07 6.25 -7.27
CA VAL A 125 19.39 6.18 -6.61
C VAL A 125 19.26 6.41 -5.10
N LYS A 126 18.42 7.34 -4.64
CA LYS A 126 18.15 7.56 -3.21
C LYS A 126 17.55 6.31 -2.56
N VAL A 127 16.57 5.68 -3.21
CA VAL A 127 15.94 4.45 -2.71
C VAL A 127 16.96 3.32 -2.61
N LEU A 128 17.82 3.15 -3.61
CA LEU A 128 18.89 2.15 -3.59
C LEU A 128 19.91 2.40 -2.47
N ARG A 129 20.29 3.66 -2.23
CA ARG A 129 21.18 4.03 -1.10
C ARG A 129 20.59 3.68 0.25
N ILE A 130 19.32 4.02 0.49
CA ILE A 130 18.60 3.66 1.72
C ILE A 130 18.54 2.12 1.88
N ARG A 131 18.38 1.39 0.76
CA ARG A 131 18.36 -0.07 0.80
C ARG A 131 19.72 -0.65 1.16
N VAL A 132 20.81 -0.10 0.64
CA VAL A 132 22.19 -0.48 0.98
C VAL A 132 22.44 -0.26 2.47
N GLU A 133 22.10 0.90 3.02
CA GLU A 133 22.26 1.22 4.45
C GLU A 133 21.51 0.23 5.35
N LYS A 134 20.24 -0.08 5.02
CA LYS A 134 19.45 -1.08 5.75
C LYS A 134 20.07 -2.48 5.68
N LEU A 135 20.63 -2.87 4.54
CA LEU A 135 21.30 -4.16 4.38
C LEU A 135 22.64 -4.20 5.13
N GLU A 136 23.38 -3.09 5.16
CA GLU A 136 24.60 -2.94 5.96
C GLU A 136 24.30 -3.13 7.45
N GLU A 137 23.28 -2.45 7.97
CA GLU A 137 22.85 -2.67 9.35
C GLU A 137 22.41 -4.11 9.61
N MET A 138 21.71 -4.74 8.67
CA MET A 138 21.32 -6.16 8.80
C MET A 138 22.54 -7.08 8.85
N VAL A 139 23.56 -6.80 8.05
CA VAL A 139 24.83 -7.55 8.07
C VAL A 139 25.53 -7.35 9.41
N ASP A 140 25.58 -6.12 9.92
CA ASP A 140 26.22 -5.80 11.20
C ASP A 140 25.51 -6.43 12.40
N ARG A 141 24.18 -6.40 12.41
CA ARG A 141 23.36 -7.02 13.46
C ARG A 141 23.46 -8.54 13.47
N ASN A 142 23.59 -9.17 12.30
CA ASN A 142 23.54 -10.62 12.14
C ASN A 142 24.91 -11.29 11.97
N LYS A 143 26.02 -10.66 12.36
CA LYS A 143 27.39 -11.22 12.25
C LYS A 143 27.56 -12.62 12.87
N LYS A 144 26.75 -12.96 13.87
CA LYS A 144 26.78 -14.26 14.57
C LYS A 144 25.90 -15.32 13.92
N GLU A 145 24.94 -14.92 13.07
CA GLU A 145 24.01 -15.82 12.40
C GLU A 145 24.42 -16.03 10.95
N LYS A 146 25.20 -17.09 10.70
CA LYS A 146 25.84 -17.36 9.40
C LYS A 146 24.87 -17.34 8.21
N VAL A 147 23.71 -17.98 8.34
CA VAL A 147 22.73 -18.10 7.24
C VAL A 147 22.15 -16.73 6.86
N VAL A 148 21.79 -15.93 7.87
CA VAL A 148 21.23 -14.59 7.67
C VAL A 148 22.31 -13.65 7.14
N TYR A 149 23.50 -13.69 7.72
CA TYR A 149 24.67 -12.93 7.28
C TYR A 149 25.02 -13.19 5.81
N ASP A 150 25.17 -14.45 5.41
CA ASP A 150 25.52 -14.82 4.04
C ASP A 150 24.44 -14.34 3.05
N SER A 151 23.17 -14.45 3.42
CA SER A 151 22.06 -13.97 2.59
C SER A 151 22.01 -12.44 2.45
N ALA A 152 22.24 -11.73 3.56
CA ALA A 152 22.24 -10.27 3.60
C ALA A 152 23.45 -9.71 2.85
N MET A 153 24.62 -10.36 2.98
CA MET A 153 25.83 -9.98 2.29
C MET A 153 25.73 -10.16 0.77
N ARG A 154 25.11 -11.25 0.29
CA ARG A 154 24.83 -11.43 -1.15
C ARG A 154 23.93 -10.32 -1.68
N LYS A 155 22.81 -10.06 -1.00
CA LYS A 155 21.87 -8.98 -1.37
C LYS A 155 22.55 -7.61 -1.35
N LEU A 156 23.42 -7.35 -0.37
CA LEU A 156 24.17 -6.11 -0.28
C LEU A 156 25.09 -5.91 -1.47
N ILE A 157 25.80 -6.96 -1.90
CA ILE A 157 26.66 -6.92 -3.09
C ILE A 157 25.84 -6.67 -4.34
N GLU A 158 24.71 -7.37 -4.52
CA GLU A 158 23.79 -7.15 -5.64
C GLU A 158 23.25 -5.72 -5.67
N THR A 159 22.81 -5.18 -4.52
CA THR A 159 22.31 -3.80 -4.45
C THR A 159 23.38 -2.75 -4.69
N ARG A 160 24.63 -3.00 -4.26
CA ARG A 160 25.76 -2.10 -4.55
C ARG A 160 26.11 -2.09 -6.05
N LYS A 161 26.04 -3.25 -6.71
CA LYS A 161 26.19 -3.34 -8.18
C LYS A 161 25.06 -2.60 -8.89
N ALA A 162 23.81 -2.82 -8.50
CA ALA A 162 22.66 -2.13 -9.07
C ALA A 162 22.73 -0.61 -8.87
N LEU A 163 23.21 -0.15 -7.71
CA LEU A 163 23.47 1.27 -7.45
C LEU A 163 24.51 1.83 -8.44
N ALA A 164 25.64 1.15 -8.60
CA ALA A 164 26.68 1.58 -9.53
C ALA A 164 26.19 1.62 -10.99
N GLU A 165 25.38 0.64 -11.40
CA GLU A 165 24.76 0.59 -12.73
C GLU A 165 23.76 1.74 -12.93
N ALA A 166 22.92 2.04 -11.93
CA ALA A 166 21.97 3.15 -11.97
C ALA A 166 22.70 4.50 -12.02
N GLU A 167 23.77 4.68 -11.24
CA GLU A 167 24.59 5.90 -11.28
C GLU A 167 25.31 6.06 -12.63
N ALA A 168 25.82 4.98 -13.23
CA ALA A 168 26.43 5.00 -14.56
C ALA A 168 25.40 5.32 -15.67
N ALA A 169 24.18 4.77 -15.57
CA ALA A 169 23.08 5.08 -16.47
C ALA A 169 22.67 6.56 -16.36
N HIS A 170 22.56 7.08 -15.14
CA HIS A 170 22.28 8.50 -14.88
C HIS A 170 23.38 9.43 -15.43
N ALA A 171 24.65 9.08 -15.22
CA ALA A 171 25.79 9.82 -15.78
C ALA A 171 25.76 9.84 -17.31
N SER A 172 25.42 8.71 -17.94
CA SER A 172 25.32 8.60 -19.40
C SER A 172 24.14 9.41 -19.95
N ALA A 173 22.97 9.32 -19.30
CA ALA A 173 21.77 10.07 -19.68
C ALA A 173 21.95 11.59 -19.52
N SER A 174 22.54 12.03 -18.41
CA SER A 174 22.85 13.45 -18.19
C SER A 174 23.86 13.98 -19.20
N HIS A 175 24.93 13.23 -19.51
CA HIS A 175 25.88 13.61 -20.56
C HIS A 175 25.22 13.70 -21.96
N ALA A 176 24.36 12.73 -22.31
CA ALA A 176 23.64 12.74 -23.57
C ALA A 176 22.73 13.98 -23.70
N LEU A 177 22.07 14.37 -22.61
CA LEU A 177 21.24 15.58 -22.57
C LEU A 177 22.05 16.86 -22.74
N VAL A 178 23.17 16.98 -22.01
CA VAL A 178 24.07 18.13 -22.12
C VAL A 178 24.63 18.26 -23.54
N ASN A 179 24.95 17.15 -24.20
CA ASN A 179 25.43 17.16 -25.59
C ASN A 179 24.32 17.57 -26.57
N LYS A 180 23.11 17.01 -26.46
CA LYS A 180 21.94 17.42 -27.26
C LYS A 180 21.64 18.92 -27.11
N ASP A 181 21.77 19.47 -25.91
CA ASP A 181 21.55 20.91 -25.65
C ASP A 181 22.65 21.79 -26.27
N LYS A 182 23.91 21.33 -26.27
CA LYS A 182 25.02 22.01 -26.96
C LYS A 182 24.84 22.00 -28.48
N GLU A 183 24.47 20.87 -29.07
CA GLU A 183 24.20 20.75 -30.52
C GLU A 183 23.07 21.67 -30.97
N LYS A 184 21.95 21.69 -30.22
CA LYS A 184 20.85 22.64 -30.49
C LYS A 184 21.26 24.09 -30.36
N ARG A 185 22.24 24.41 -29.51
CA ARG A 185 22.77 25.78 -29.37
C ARG A 185 23.65 26.16 -30.56
N TRP A 186 24.40 25.21 -31.12
CA TRP A 186 25.19 25.43 -32.33
C TRP A 186 24.34 25.53 -33.60
N LEU A 187 23.28 24.72 -33.73
CA LEU A 187 22.34 24.77 -34.87
C LEU A 187 21.46 26.03 -34.93
N LYS A 188 21.54 26.92 -33.94
CA LYS A 188 20.80 28.20 -33.90
C LYS A 188 21.56 29.37 -34.55
N PHE A 189 22.80 29.14 -35.01
CA PHE A 189 23.64 30.11 -35.71
C PHE A 189 24.08 29.53 -37.05
#